data_AF-A0A5N5GEM0-F1
#
_entry.id   AF-A0A5N5GEM0-F1
#
_cell.length_a   1.000
_cell.length_b   1.000
_cell.length_c   1.000
_cell.angle_alpha   90.00
_cell.angle_beta   90.00
_cell.angle_gamma   90.00
#
_symmetry.space_group_name_H-M   'P 1'
#
loop_
_entity.id
_entity.type
_entity.pdbx_description
1 polymer ?
#
loop_
_entity_poly.entity_id
_entity_poly.type
_entity_poly.pdbx_seq_one_letter_code
_entity_poly.pdbx_strand_id
1 'polypeptide(L)'
;MAHGGGPRQVKLDRESELRIEVGYDAPLKLRLLSGTAEIFGTELPPDFWLTFPPRLKFAVFTWNGATIEMEGSTETEYTADETPNISYVNVHAVLEERRHRAKPLPPDDPNSQGPRVIVVGPTDSGKSTLSKMLLSWAAKKEWKPTFVDLDIGQGAITIPGCIAATPIEMPIDPVEGIPLDIPLVYFYGHTTPSHESLKIHFLSGNNVDLYNVLVKELAQVVERQLSGNAESRASGMVINTMGWIEGQGYELLLHAIDTFNANVVLVLGQEKLWSMIRNVLKNKPGVDVVKLQKSGGVVSRNAKFRQKSRSHRIREYFYGLANDLSPHSNIANFSDFSVFRIGGGPQAPRSALPIGAEPAADPTRLAPVNINRDLLHTILAVSFAKEPDQIISSNVAGFVFVTDVDIQRKTITYLAPSVGELPSKYLTAGTVTWLET
;
A
#
# COMPACT_ATOMS: atom_id res chain seq x y z
N MET A 1 -28.02 23.30 12.05
CA MET A 1 -28.08 24.44 11.12
C MET A 1 -26.98 24.23 10.09
N ALA A 2 -27.35 23.94 8.84
CA ALA A 2 -26.39 23.75 7.76
C ALA A 2 -25.85 25.14 7.37
N HIS A 3 -24.57 25.40 7.62
CA HIS A 3 -23.89 26.55 7.02
C HIS A 3 -23.62 26.24 5.55
N GLY A 4 -24.62 26.49 4.70
CA GLY A 4 -24.43 26.62 3.26
C GLY A 4 -23.76 27.96 2.95
N GLY A 5 -22.46 28.06 3.19
CA GLY A 5 -21.65 29.11 2.58
C GLY A 5 -21.51 28.83 1.10
N GLY A 6 -21.74 29.83 0.24
CA GLY A 6 -21.51 29.72 -1.20
C GLY A 6 -20.06 29.28 -1.54
N PRO A 7 -19.78 28.99 -2.81
CA PRO A 7 -18.45 28.57 -3.23
C PRO A 7 -17.40 29.61 -2.82
N ARG A 8 -16.31 29.13 -2.19
CA ARG A 8 -15.18 29.97 -1.78
C ARG A 8 -14.01 29.78 -2.74
N GLN A 9 -13.29 30.85 -3.03
CA GLN A 9 -12.14 30.82 -3.93
C GLN A 9 -10.85 31.07 -3.18
N VAL A 10 -9.81 30.33 -3.55
CA VAL A 10 -8.45 30.47 -3.04
C VAL A 10 -7.52 30.68 -4.22
N LYS A 11 -6.80 31.80 -4.20
CA LYS A 11 -5.73 32.07 -5.15
C LYS A 11 -4.42 31.51 -4.60
N LEU A 12 -3.73 30.75 -5.43
CA LEU A 12 -2.42 30.19 -5.15
C LEU A 12 -1.37 30.89 -6.01
N ASP A 13 -0.32 31.35 -5.34
CA ASP A 13 0.86 31.90 -6.00
C ASP A 13 1.72 30.77 -6.57
N ARG A 14 2.68 31.15 -7.43
CA ARG A 14 3.65 30.22 -8.00
C ARG A 14 4.35 29.40 -6.90
N GLU A 15 4.48 28.09 -7.15
CA GLU A 15 5.21 27.14 -6.28
C GLU A 15 4.62 27.02 -4.87
N SER A 16 3.33 27.32 -4.71
CA SER A 16 2.57 27.14 -3.45
C SER A 16 1.60 25.95 -3.53
N GLU A 17 1.18 25.45 -2.36
CA GLU A 17 0.13 24.45 -2.22
C GLU A 17 -0.98 24.89 -1.25
N LEU A 18 -2.23 24.57 -1.60
CA LEU A 18 -3.36 24.58 -0.70
C LEU A 18 -3.45 23.23 0.00
N ARG A 19 -3.25 23.20 1.32
CA ARG A 19 -3.39 21.99 2.14
C ARG A 19 -4.80 21.90 2.70
N ILE A 20 -5.43 20.74 2.54
CA ILE A 20 -6.84 20.53 2.83
C ILE A 20 -7.01 19.27 3.68
N GLU A 21 -7.75 19.42 4.78
CA GLU A 21 -8.35 18.32 5.52
C GLU A 21 -9.87 18.41 5.36
N VAL A 22 -10.47 17.46 4.64
CA VAL A 22 -11.92 17.40 4.43
C VAL A 22 -12.62 17.09 5.74
N GLY A 23 -13.78 17.72 5.97
CA GLY A 23 -14.60 17.48 7.15
C GLY A 23 -15.00 16.01 7.35
N TYR A 24 -15.53 15.70 8.55
CA TYR A 24 -15.79 14.32 8.98
C TYR A 24 -17.02 13.65 8.36
N ASP A 25 -17.99 14.45 7.92
CA ASP A 25 -19.36 14.00 7.66
C ASP A 25 -19.85 14.29 6.24
N ALA A 26 -19.25 15.27 5.56
CA ALA A 26 -19.68 15.72 4.23
C ALA A 26 -18.49 15.79 3.27
N PRO A 27 -18.70 15.50 1.97
CA PRO A 27 -17.66 15.64 0.97
C PRO A 27 -17.32 17.11 0.71
N LEU A 28 -16.13 17.34 0.16
CA LEU A 28 -15.70 18.64 -0.35
C LEU A 28 -15.69 18.59 -1.87
N LYS A 29 -16.34 19.55 -2.53
CA LYS A 29 -16.20 19.74 -3.97
C LYS A 29 -15.13 20.79 -4.26
N LEU A 30 -14.34 20.57 -5.30
CA LEU A 30 -13.29 21.48 -5.71
C LEU A 30 -13.14 21.49 -7.24
N ARG A 31 -12.86 22.66 -7.82
CA ARG A 31 -12.50 22.84 -9.23
C ARG A 31 -11.41 23.89 -9.43
N LEU A 32 -10.70 23.78 -10.56
CA LEU A 32 -9.73 24.77 -11.02
C LEU A 32 -10.42 25.81 -11.93
N LEU A 33 -10.38 27.08 -11.55
CA LEU A 33 -10.97 28.18 -12.35
C LEU A 33 -9.98 28.82 -13.33
N SER A 34 -8.70 28.88 -12.96
CA SER A 34 -7.67 29.53 -13.77
C SER A 34 -6.28 29.02 -13.45
N GLY A 35 -5.38 29.03 -14.42
CA GLY A 35 -3.99 28.58 -14.25
C GLY A 35 -3.86 27.07 -14.36
N THR A 36 -2.86 26.50 -13.69
CA THR A 36 -2.60 25.06 -13.68
C THR A 36 -2.36 24.61 -12.24
N ALA A 37 -2.97 23.49 -11.84
CA ALA A 37 -2.74 22.90 -10.53
C ALA A 37 -2.75 21.37 -10.62
N GLU A 38 -2.10 20.72 -9.67
CA GLU A 38 -2.04 19.27 -9.56
C GLU A 38 -2.28 18.79 -8.13
N ILE A 39 -2.86 17.61 -7.99
CA ILE A 39 -2.93 16.88 -6.71
C ILE A 39 -2.02 15.66 -6.87
N PHE A 40 -0.92 15.67 -6.12
CA PHE A 40 0.06 14.57 -6.08
C PHE A 40 0.50 14.08 -7.47
N GLY A 41 0.77 15.03 -8.38
CA GLY A 41 1.25 14.79 -9.74
C GLY A 41 0.18 14.59 -10.81
N THR A 42 -1.10 14.56 -10.43
CA THR A 42 -2.23 14.50 -11.36
C THR A 42 -2.81 15.89 -11.59
N GLU A 43 -2.79 16.36 -12.84
CA GLU A 43 -3.29 17.68 -13.21
C GLU A 43 -4.81 17.78 -13.03
N LEU A 44 -5.25 18.94 -12.55
CA LEU A 44 -6.66 19.24 -12.42
C LEU A 44 -7.21 19.80 -13.74
N PRO A 45 -8.29 19.23 -14.30
CA PRO A 45 -8.94 19.80 -15.47
C PRO A 45 -9.62 21.14 -15.11
N PRO A 46 -9.60 22.13 -16.02
CA PRO A 46 -10.27 23.41 -15.82
C PRO A 46 -11.79 23.24 -15.76
N ASP A 47 -12.43 23.99 -14.87
CA ASP A 47 -13.89 24.08 -14.69
C ASP A 47 -14.62 22.77 -14.39
N PHE A 48 -13.89 21.74 -13.96
CA PHE A 48 -14.45 20.43 -13.62
C PHE A 48 -14.52 20.22 -12.09
N TRP A 49 -15.72 19.86 -11.59
CA TRP A 49 -15.94 19.61 -10.18
C TRP A 49 -15.51 18.18 -9.79
N LEU A 50 -14.49 18.09 -8.94
CA LEU A 50 -14.11 16.86 -8.24
C LEU A 50 -14.79 16.83 -6.86
N THR A 51 -15.27 15.65 -6.45
CA THR A 51 -15.92 15.45 -5.14
C THR A 51 -15.03 14.56 -4.28
N PHE A 52 -14.43 15.14 -3.25
CA PHE A 52 -13.54 14.46 -2.33
C PHE A 52 -14.31 13.91 -1.14
N PRO A 53 -14.13 12.63 -0.77
CA PRO A 53 -14.84 12.02 0.34
C PRO A 53 -14.44 12.64 1.69
N PRO A 54 -15.30 12.52 2.71
CA PRO A 54 -15.00 12.96 4.07
C PRO A 54 -13.66 12.41 4.57
N ARG A 55 -12.98 13.17 5.44
CA ARG A 55 -11.72 12.79 6.13
C ARG A 55 -10.48 12.65 5.24
N LEU A 56 -10.62 12.88 3.93
CA LEU A 56 -9.48 12.88 3.03
C LEU A 56 -8.55 14.06 3.36
N LYS A 57 -7.24 13.81 3.29
CA LYS A 57 -6.20 14.83 3.47
C LYS A 57 -5.35 14.89 2.21
N PHE A 58 -5.28 16.05 1.58
CA PHE A 58 -4.55 16.24 0.33
C PHE A 58 -4.01 17.66 0.20
N ALA A 59 -3.17 17.88 -0.82
CA ALA A 59 -2.64 19.19 -1.16
C ALA A 59 -2.83 19.45 -2.66
N VAL A 60 -3.28 20.65 -3.01
CA VAL A 60 -3.38 21.15 -4.38
C VAL A 60 -2.18 22.06 -4.62
N PHE A 61 -1.24 21.64 -5.46
CA PHE A 61 -0.03 22.38 -5.74
C PHE A 61 -0.10 23.08 -7.11
N THR A 62 0.57 24.22 -7.27
CA THR A 62 0.66 24.90 -8.57
C THR A 62 2.10 25.30 -8.90
N TRP A 63 2.53 25.03 -10.13
CA TRP A 63 3.84 25.43 -10.63
C TRP A 63 3.90 26.90 -11.08
N ASN A 64 2.77 27.48 -11.49
CA ASN A 64 2.73 28.77 -12.18
C ASN A 64 1.71 29.77 -11.59
N GLY A 65 0.96 29.35 -10.57
CA GLY A 65 -0.20 30.07 -10.04
C GLY A 65 -1.53 29.44 -10.50
N ALA A 66 -2.52 29.47 -9.61
CA ALA A 66 -3.83 28.90 -9.86
C ALA A 66 -4.93 29.58 -9.04
N THR A 67 -6.18 29.46 -9.48
CA THR A 67 -7.35 29.83 -8.66
C THR A 67 -8.23 28.60 -8.50
N ILE A 68 -8.44 28.20 -7.25
CA ILE A 68 -9.23 27.03 -6.87
C ILE A 68 -10.55 27.49 -6.28
N GLU A 69 -11.65 26.90 -6.70
CA GLU A 69 -12.97 27.10 -6.10
C GLU A 69 -13.41 25.84 -5.35
N MET A 70 -13.98 26.01 -4.16
CA MET A 70 -14.39 24.94 -3.28
C MET A 70 -15.80 25.15 -2.73
N GLU A 71 -16.55 24.05 -2.58
CA GLU A 71 -17.87 24.01 -1.97
C GLU A 71 -17.93 22.86 -0.94
N GLY A 72 -18.44 23.13 0.26
CA GLY A 72 -18.46 22.17 1.38
C GLY A 72 -17.49 22.54 2.52
N SER A 73 -17.54 21.81 3.62
CA SER A 73 -16.75 22.13 4.82
C SER A 73 -15.37 21.44 4.83
N THR A 74 -14.38 22.18 5.31
CA THR A 74 -13.03 21.68 5.64
C THR A 74 -12.84 21.72 7.15
N GLU A 75 -12.11 20.73 7.69
CA GLU A 75 -11.64 20.78 9.08
C GLU A 75 -10.49 21.78 9.21
N THR A 76 -9.61 21.81 8.21
CA THR A 76 -8.51 22.75 8.13
C THR A 76 -8.18 23.01 6.66
N GLU A 77 -7.95 24.27 6.32
CA GLU A 77 -7.41 24.68 5.02
C GLU A 77 -6.44 25.83 5.19
N TYR A 78 -5.28 25.75 4.54
CA TYR A 78 -4.28 26.83 4.53
C TYR A 78 -3.33 26.69 3.36
N THR A 79 -2.82 27.82 2.88
CA THR A 79 -1.79 27.88 1.84
C THR A 79 -0.40 27.79 2.45
N ALA A 80 0.50 27.07 1.80
CA ALA A 80 1.92 27.00 2.13
C ALA A 80 2.77 27.24 0.88
N ASP A 81 3.83 28.03 1.03
CA ASP A 81 4.81 28.38 0.00
C ASP A 81 6.12 27.59 0.16
N GLU A 82 6.47 27.16 1.38
CA GLU A 82 7.59 26.26 1.62
C GLU A 82 7.21 24.80 1.33
N THR A 83 7.58 24.30 0.14
CA THR A 83 7.30 22.93 -0.31
C THR A 83 8.56 22.21 -0.83
N PRO A 84 8.67 20.88 -0.63
CA PRO A 84 9.77 20.10 -1.19
C PRO A 84 9.56 19.70 -2.66
N ASN A 85 8.49 20.20 -3.33
CA ASN A 85 8.08 19.72 -4.65
C ASN A 85 9.14 19.93 -5.74
N ILE A 86 9.95 20.99 -5.65
CA ILE A 86 11.09 21.22 -6.55
C ILE A 86 12.10 20.06 -6.45
N SER A 87 12.40 19.59 -5.23
CA SER A 87 13.32 18.46 -5.05
C SER A 87 12.73 17.17 -5.61
N TYR A 88 11.41 16.97 -5.46
CA TYR A 88 10.72 15.78 -5.95
C TYR A 88 10.67 15.72 -7.48
N VAL A 89 10.37 16.85 -8.15
CA VAL A 89 10.36 16.90 -9.62
C VAL A 89 11.77 16.77 -10.21
N ASN A 90 12.80 17.29 -9.53
CA ASN A 90 14.19 17.08 -9.94
C ASN A 90 14.59 15.60 -9.90
N VAL A 91 14.16 14.87 -8.87
CA VAL A 91 14.32 13.41 -8.83
C VAL A 91 13.60 12.78 -10.02
N HIS A 92 12.34 13.13 -10.27
CA HIS A 92 11.58 12.59 -11.40
C HIS A 92 12.28 12.83 -12.75
N ALA A 93 12.85 14.02 -12.98
CA ALA A 93 13.61 14.32 -14.20
C ALA A 93 14.82 13.39 -14.40
N VAL A 94 15.57 13.10 -13.33
CA VAL A 94 16.70 12.14 -13.40
C VAL A 94 16.22 10.72 -13.66
N LEU A 95 15.09 10.32 -13.07
CA LEU A 95 14.49 9.01 -13.32
C LEU A 95 14.03 8.87 -14.77
N GLU A 96 13.47 9.93 -15.34
CA GLU A 96 13.04 10.01 -16.73
C GLU A 96 14.19 9.77 -17.71
N GLU A 97 15.34 10.44 -17.49
CA GLU A 97 16.55 10.20 -18.28
C GLU A 97 17.06 8.76 -18.17
N ARG A 98 16.89 8.09 -17.02
CA ARG A 98 17.22 6.66 -16.88
C ARG A 98 16.28 5.79 -17.71
N ARG A 99 14.98 6.07 -17.73
CA ARG A 99 14.01 5.34 -18.56
C ARG A 99 14.34 5.47 -20.05
N HIS A 100 14.64 6.69 -20.51
CA HIS A 100 15.03 6.92 -21.90
C HIS A 100 16.32 6.20 -22.31
N ARG A 101 17.30 6.10 -21.41
CA ARG A 101 18.52 5.33 -21.65
C ARG A 101 18.29 3.81 -21.66
N ALA A 102 17.37 3.32 -20.83
CA ALA A 102 17.05 1.90 -20.72
C ALA A 102 16.21 1.38 -21.90
N LYS A 103 15.24 2.17 -22.38
CA LYS A 103 14.27 1.76 -23.43
C LYS A 103 14.87 1.20 -24.72
N PRO A 104 15.92 1.78 -25.33
CA PRO A 104 16.48 1.26 -26.59
C PRO A 104 17.38 0.04 -26.41
N LEU A 105 17.72 -0.33 -25.17
CA LEU A 105 18.68 -1.41 -24.90
C LEU A 105 18.01 -2.79 -24.91
N PRO A 106 18.71 -3.83 -25.38
CA PRO A 106 18.16 -5.17 -25.45
C PRO A 106 17.98 -5.76 -24.03
N PRO A 107 17.05 -6.70 -23.81
CA PRO A 107 16.70 -7.20 -22.48
C PRO A 107 17.87 -7.81 -21.67
N ASP A 108 18.88 -8.32 -22.35
CA ASP A 108 20.09 -8.92 -21.81
C ASP A 108 21.16 -7.88 -21.41
N ASP A 109 21.01 -6.61 -21.81
CA ASP A 109 21.89 -5.54 -21.35
C ASP A 109 21.58 -5.20 -19.89
N PRO A 110 22.59 -5.19 -18.99
CA PRO A 110 22.39 -4.85 -17.58
C PRO A 110 21.87 -3.43 -17.35
N ASN A 111 22.00 -2.52 -18.34
CA ASN A 111 21.49 -1.15 -18.30
C ASN A 111 20.11 -1.01 -18.97
N SER A 112 19.52 -2.09 -19.48
CA SER A 112 18.17 -2.08 -20.08
C SER A 112 17.05 -1.95 -19.06
N GLN A 113 17.39 -1.94 -17.77
CA GLN A 113 16.47 -1.81 -16.66
C GLN A 113 16.19 -0.34 -16.35
N GLY A 114 14.91 0.00 -16.28
CA GLY A 114 14.45 1.28 -15.79
C GLY A 114 14.82 1.52 -14.32
N PRO A 115 14.56 2.73 -13.81
CA PRO A 115 14.80 3.04 -12.41
C PRO A 115 13.94 2.18 -11.48
N ARG A 116 14.57 1.57 -10.49
CA ARG A 116 13.92 0.81 -9.41
C ARG A 116 14.05 1.61 -8.12
N VAL A 117 13.04 2.42 -7.86
CA VAL A 117 13.05 3.44 -6.81
C VAL A 117 12.40 2.88 -5.56
N ILE A 118 13.08 2.94 -4.42
CA ILE A 118 12.49 2.59 -3.12
C ILE A 118 12.47 3.80 -2.19
N VAL A 119 11.31 4.07 -1.61
CA VAL A 119 11.07 5.23 -0.74
C VAL A 119 11.03 4.76 0.71
N VAL A 120 11.99 5.22 1.52
CA VAL A 120 12.16 4.80 2.92
C VAL A 120 12.12 5.99 3.88
N GLY A 121 11.76 5.73 5.13
CA GLY A 121 11.61 6.75 6.16
C GLY A 121 10.58 6.38 7.22
N PRO A 122 10.54 7.13 8.35
CA PRO A 122 9.64 6.84 9.47
C PRO A 122 8.17 6.97 9.08
N THR A 123 7.27 6.58 9.98
CA THR A 123 5.84 6.91 9.84
C THR A 123 5.64 8.42 9.70
N ASP A 124 4.65 8.83 8.90
CA ASP A 124 4.30 10.24 8.69
C ASP A 124 5.45 11.11 8.14
N SER A 125 6.23 10.57 7.19
CA SER A 125 7.24 11.32 6.42
C SER A 125 6.83 11.67 4.99
N GLY A 126 5.67 11.20 4.52
CA GLY A 126 5.16 11.46 3.16
C GLY A 126 5.54 10.42 2.10
N LYS A 127 5.98 9.22 2.48
CA LYS A 127 6.41 8.15 1.54
C LYS A 127 5.37 7.79 0.48
N SER A 128 4.14 7.51 0.91
CA SER A 128 3.05 7.16 -0.01
C SER A 128 2.70 8.31 -0.95
N THR A 129 2.76 9.56 -0.46
CA THR A 129 2.53 10.76 -1.26
C THR A 129 3.62 10.94 -2.32
N LEU A 130 4.89 10.86 -1.94
CA LEU A 130 6.00 10.93 -2.90
C LEU A 130 5.92 9.80 -3.94
N SER A 131 5.56 8.59 -3.50
CA SER A 131 5.39 7.46 -4.42
C SER A 131 4.32 7.75 -5.46
N LYS A 132 3.15 8.27 -5.03
CA LYS A 132 2.06 8.69 -5.93
C LYS A 132 2.52 9.76 -6.92
N MET A 133 3.24 10.80 -6.47
CA MET A 133 3.76 11.84 -7.34
C MET A 133 4.71 11.30 -8.42
N LEU A 134 5.68 10.47 -8.04
CA LEU A 134 6.63 9.87 -8.98
C LEU A 134 5.94 8.96 -10.01
N LEU A 135 4.91 8.22 -9.59
CA LEU A 135 4.09 7.38 -10.46
C LEU A 135 3.24 8.21 -11.41
N SER A 136 2.49 9.19 -10.90
CA SER A 136 1.61 10.04 -11.71
C SER A 136 2.39 10.86 -12.74
N TRP A 137 3.53 11.43 -12.36
CA TRP A 137 4.38 12.15 -13.32
C TRP A 137 4.97 11.22 -14.39
N ALA A 138 5.35 9.99 -14.04
CA ALA A 138 5.83 9.01 -15.01
C ALA A 138 4.71 8.57 -15.98
N ALA A 139 3.52 8.29 -15.46
CA ALA A 139 2.35 7.95 -16.28
C ALA A 139 1.92 9.10 -17.20
N LYS A 140 2.01 10.36 -16.72
CA LYS A 140 1.82 11.56 -17.55
C LYS A 140 2.80 11.65 -18.72
N LYS A 141 3.97 11.03 -18.60
CA LYS A 141 4.99 10.91 -19.65
C LYS A 141 4.89 9.59 -20.44
N GLU A 142 3.74 8.92 -20.36
CA GLU A 142 3.42 7.66 -21.05
C GLU A 142 4.29 6.46 -20.62
N TRP A 143 5.01 6.56 -19.51
CA TRP A 143 5.64 5.41 -18.89
C TRP A 143 4.62 4.61 -18.07
N LYS A 144 4.88 3.32 -17.92
CA LYS A 144 4.01 2.39 -17.16
C LYS A 144 4.77 1.77 -16.00
N PRO A 145 5.23 2.57 -15.01
CA PRO A 145 5.99 2.03 -13.90
C PRO A 145 5.11 1.11 -13.04
N THR A 146 5.72 0.06 -12.50
CA THR A 146 5.05 -0.78 -11.50
C THR A 146 5.09 -0.08 -10.14
N PHE A 147 3.92 0.16 -9.53
CA PHE A 147 3.85 0.49 -8.12
C PHE A 147 3.94 -0.77 -7.29
N VAL A 148 4.85 -0.80 -6.32
CA VAL A 148 4.99 -1.86 -5.33
C VAL A 148 4.73 -1.27 -3.97
N ASP A 149 3.79 -1.82 -3.22
CA ASP A 149 3.45 -1.38 -1.87
C ASP A 149 3.76 -2.47 -0.86
N LEU A 150 4.77 -2.23 -0.03
CA LEU A 150 5.22 -3.13 1.02
C LEU A 150 4.72 -2.71 2.41
N ASP A 151 3.84 -1.69 2.50
CA ASP A 151 3.25 -1.28 3.77
C ASP A 151 2.01 -2.13 4.13
N ILE A 152 2.23 -3.20 4.88
CA ILE A 152 1.16 -4.07 5.40
C ILE A 152 0.18 -3.36 6.37
N GLY A 153 0.54 -2.20 6.92
CA GLY A 153 -0.26 -1.49 7.91
C GLY A 153 -1.21 -0.46 7.30
N GLN A 154 -0.77 0.25 6.26
CA GLN A 154 -1.48 1.38 5.64
C GLN A 154 -1.37 1.37 4.11
N GLY A 155 -1.20 0.20 3.49
CA GLY A 155 -1.10 0.05 2.04
C GLY A 155 -2.26 0.67 1.25
N ALA A 156 -1.95 1.12 0.04
CA ALA A 156 -2.82 1.90 -0.84
C ALA A 156 -3.44 1.10 -1.99
N ILE A 157 -3.01 -0.15 -2.22
CA ILE A 157 -3.55 -1.00 -3.29
C ILE A 157 -4.78 -1.78 -2.82
N THR A 158 -4.74 -2.40 -1.65
CA THR A 158 -5.83 -3.26 -1.19
C THR A 158 -6.06 -3.12 0.32
N ILE A 159 -6.78 -4.07 0.92
CA ILE A 159 -7.02 -4.10 2.36
C ILE A 159 -5.70 -4.19 3.15
N PRO A 160 -5.72 -3.79 4.43
CA PRO A 160 -4.57 -3.92 5.32
C PRO A 160 -4.13 -5.39 5.48
N GLY A 161 -2.86 -5.59 5.78
CA GLY A 161 -2.24 -6.91 5.94
C GLY A 161 -1.77 -7.53 4.63
N CYS A 162 -1.58 -6.73 3.58
CA CYS A 162 -1.11 -7.19 2.29
C CYS A 162 0.15 -6.45 1.87
N ILE A 163 1.00 -7.13 1.10
CA ILE A 163 1.91 -6.48 0.17
C ILE A 163 1.35 -6.67 -1.23
N ALA A 164 1.55 -5.68 -2.10
CA ALA A 164 0.94 -5.73 -3.42
C ALA A 164 1.76 -4.98 -4.48
N ALA A 165 1.47 -5.25 -5.74
CA ALA A 165 2.00 -4.48 -6.87
C ALA A 165 0.97 -4.35 -7.99
N THR A 166 1.00 -3.23 -8.71
CA THR A 166 0.13 -2.98 -9.87
C THR A 166 0.82 -2.00 -10.84
N PRO A 167 0.70 -2.17 -12.16
CA PRO A 167 1.17 -1.18 -13.12
C PRO A 167 0.36 0.12 -13.02
N ILE A 168 1.02 1.27 -13.14
CA ILE A 168 0.37 2.58 -13.21
C ILE A 168 0.51 3.11 -14.64
N GLU A 169 -0.57 3.03 -15.42
CA GLU A 169 -0.58 3.44 -16.83
C GLU A 169 -1.11 4.86 -17.06
N MET A 170 -1.90 5.37 -16.12
CA MET A 170 -2.44 6.73 -16.14
C MET A 170 -2.12 7.43 -14.81
N PRO A 171 -2.04 8.78 -14.79
CA PRO A 171 -1.93 9.52 -13.54
C PRO A 171 -2.99 9.09 -12.52
N ILE A 172 -2.56 8.89 -11.28
CA ILE A 172 -3.41 8.36 -10.21
C ILE A 172 -4.53 9.37 -9.93
N ASP A 173 -5.78 8.95 -10.02
CA ASP A 173 -6.91 9.83 -9.75
C ASP A 173 -6.87 10.30 -8.28
N PRO A 174 -7.02 11.61 -8.00
CA PRO A 174 -6.90 12.13 -6.65
C PRO A 174 -8.09 11.77 -5.73
N VAL A 175 -9.21 11.30 -6.30
CA VAL A 175 -10.40 10.82 -5.61
C VAL A 175 -10.40 9.29 -5.55
N GLU A 176 -10.39 8.63 -6.71
CA GLU A 176 -10.48 7.15 -6.82
C GLU A 176 -9.18 6.43 -6.43
N GLY A 177 -8.03 7.11 -6.54
CA GLY A 177 -6.74 6.54 -6.16
C GLY A 177 -6.19 5.56 -7.19
N ILE A 178 -5.62 4.46 -6.70
CA ILE A 178 -4.85 3.52 -7.52
C ILE A 178 -5.80 2.53 -8.22
N PRO A 179 -5.70 2.34 -9.55
CA PRO A 179 -6.50 1.37 -10.27
C PRO A 179 -6.31 -0.07 -9.76
N LEU A 180 -7.42 -0.81 -9.65
CA LEU A 180 -7.46 -2.16 -9.05
C LEU A 180 -7.73 -3.27 -10.07
N ASP A 181 -7.46 -3.05 -11.36
CA ASP A 181 -7.86 -3.99 -12.41
C ASP A 181 -7.17 -5.37 -12.29
N ILE A 182 -5.85 -5.41 -12.10
CA ILE A 182 -5.09 -6.67 -12.00
C ILE A 182 -3.91 -6.53 -11.01
N PRO A 183 -4.16 -6.31 -9.71
CA PRO A 183 -3.08 -6.23 -8.72
C PRO A 183 -2.54 -7.62 -8.40
N LEU A 184 -1.22 -7.70 -8.23
CA LEU A 184 -0.57 -8.80 -7.51
C LEU A 184 -0.70 -8.51 -6.02
N VAL A 185 -1.27 -9.42 -5.25
CA VAL A 185 -1.56 -9.28 -3.83
C VAL A 185 -1.15 -10.55 -3.09
N TYR A 186 -0.32 -10.37 -2.07
CA TYR A 186 0.05 -11.42 -1.12
C TYR A 186 -0.42 -11.03 0.27
N PHE A 187 -1.14 -11.94 0.93
CA PHE A 187 -1.70 -11.70 2.25
C PHE A 187 -0.72 -12.10 3.35
N TYR A 188 -0.19 -11.10 4.05
CA TYR A 188 0.58 -11.29 5.28
C TYR A 188 -0.33 -11.59 6.48
N GLY A 189 -1.56 -11.09 6.47
CA GLY A 189 -2.56 -11.39 7.49
C GLY A 189 -2.48 -10.55 8.77
N HIS A 190 -1.44 -9.73 8.93
CA HIS A 190 -1.27 -8.87 10.11
C HIS A 190 -0.93 -7.44 9.72
N THR A 191 -1.21 -6.47 10.60
CA THR A 191 -0.98 -5.04 10.29
C THR A 191 0.34 -4.50 10.82
N THR A 192 1.16 -5.36 11.45
CA THR A 192 2.51 -5.05 11.94
C THR A 192 3.37 -6.31 11.85
N PRO A 193 4.67 -6.20 11.54
CA PRO A 193 5.58 -7.33 11.60
C PRO A 193 6.32 -7.45 12.95
N SER A 194 6.14 -6.50 13.89
CA SER A 194 6.91 -6.42 15.14
C SER A 194 6.28 -7.15 16.34
N HIS A 195 7.14 -7.66 17.23
CA HIS A 195 6.78 -8.52 18.38
C HIS A 195 6.05 -7.84 19.55
N GLU A 196 6.02 -6.52 19.63
CA GLU A 196 5.77 -5.84 20.92
C GLU A 196 4.29 -5.53 21.22
N SER A 197 3.38 -5.72 20.26
CA SER A 197 2.04 -5.10 20.34
C SER A 197 0.84 -6.02 20.59
N LEU A 198 0.97 -7.35 20.73
CA LEU A 198 -0.21 -8.23 20.94
C LEU A 198 0.08 -9.37 21.94
N LYS A 199 -0.23 -9.13 23.22
CA LYS A 199 -0.29 -10.14 24.31
C LYS A 199 -1.70 -10.72 24.50
N ILE A 200 -2.50 -10.85 23.44
CA ILE A 200 -3.86 -11.39 23.54
C ILE A 200 -3.96 -12.70 22.75
N HIS A 201 -4.12 -13.79 23.51
CA HIS A 201 -4.70 -15.12 23.20
C HIS A 201 -4.58 -15.71 21.77
N PHE A 202 -3.92 -16.88 21.69
CA PHE A 202 -3.96 -17.93 20.65
C PHE A 202 -3.65 -17.58 19.17
N LEU A 203 -3.59 -16.30 18.79
CA LEU A 203 -3.23 -15.81 17.46
C LEU A 203 -1.92 -15.01 17.54
N SER A 204 -0.77 -15.70 17.63
CA SER A 204 0.54 -15.03 17.65
C SER A 204 0.90 -14.47 16.26
N GLY A 205 0.53 -13.22 15.99
CA GLY A 205 0.62 -12.58 14.67
C GLY A 205 1.90 -11.80 14.39
N ASN A 206 3.07 -12.43 14.54
CA ASN A 206 4.36 -11.79 14.28
C ASN A 206 5.26 -12.73 13.47
N ASN A 207 5.75 -12.28 12.32
CA ASN A 207 6.52 -13.15 11.43
C ASN A 207 7.35 -12.36 10.40
N VAL A 208 8.56 -11.96 10.77
CA VAL A 208 9.48 -11.22 9.88
C VAL A 208 9.94 -12.11 8.72
N ASP A 209 10.10 -13.41 8.95
CA ASP A 209 10.50 -14.36 7.92
C ASP A 209 9.43 -14.51 6.84
N LEU A 210 8.16 -14.62 7.21
CA LEU A 210 7.05 -14.61 6.26
C LEU A 210 7.03 -13.32 5.45
N TYR A 211 7.22 -12.15 6.08
CA TYR A 211 7.29 -10.90 5.33
C TYR A 211 8.41 -10.94 4.28
N ASN A 212 9.60 -11.43 4.63
CA ASN A 212 10.70 -11.61 3.68
C ASN A 212 10.35 -12.60 2.56
N VAL A 213 9.69 -13.72 2.88
CA VAL A 213 9.24 -14.68 1.86
C VAL A 213 8.25 -14.04 0.91
N LEU A 214 7.21 -13.37 1.41
CA LEU A 214 6.23 -12.71 0.55
C LEU A 214 6.87 -11.62 -0.32
N VAL A 215 7.82 -10.83 0.22
CA VAL A 215 8.58 -9.84 -0.54
C VAL A 215 9.36 -10.49 -1.68
N LYS A 216 9.97 -11.66 -1.46
CA LYS A 216 10.66 -12.43 -2.52
C LYS A 216 9.68 -12.94 -3.58
N GLU A 217 8.55 -13.52 -3.17
CA GLU A 217 7.53 -14.02 -4.09
C GLU A 217 6.98 -12.88 -4.98
N LEU A 218 6.66 -11.74 -4.37
CA LEU A 218 6.21 -10.55 -5.10
C LEU A 218 7.28 -10.05 -6.08
N ALA A 219 8.53 -9.91 -5.64
CA ALA A 219 9.63 -9.46 -6.49
C ALA A 219 9.87 -10.41 -7.67
N GLN A 220 9.81 -11.72 -7.46
CA GLN A 220 9.97 -12.71 -8.54
C GLN A 220 8.85 -12.63 -9.58
N VAL A 221 7.60 -12.39 -9.18
CA VAL A 221 6.51 -12.20 -10.16
C VAL A 221 6.67 -10.89 -10.90
N VAL A 222 7.00 -9.79 -10.20
CA VAL A 222 7.23 -8.48 -10.83
C VAL A 222 8.40 -8.55 -11.82
N GLU A 223 9.51 -9.21 -11.47
CA GLU A 223 10.65 -9.39 -12.37
C GLU A 223 10.27 -10.18 -13.64
N ARG A 224 9.44 -11.21 -13.51
CA ARG A 224 8.91 -11.97 -14.67
C ARG A 224 8.05 -11.10 -15.58
N GLN A 225 7.21 -10.24 -15.00
CA GLN A 225 6.39 -9.30 -15.77
C GLN A 225 7.24 -8.25 -16.50
N LEU A 226 8.25 -7.69 -15.82
CA LEU A 226 9.15 -6.69 -16.41
C LEU A 226 10.03 -7.29 -17.50
N SER A 227 10.63 -8.46 -17.28
CA SER A 227 11.48 -9.11 -18.29
C SER A 227 10.72 -9.47 -19.57
N GLY A 228 9.43 -9.80 -19.46
CA GLY A 228 8.55 -10.10 -20.60
C GLY A 228 8.12 -8.89 -21.44
N ASN A 229 8.29 -7.65 -20.97
CA ASN A 229 7.84 -6.44 -21.67
C ASN A 229 8.91 -5.32 -21.60
N ALA A 230 9.46 -4.95 -22.77
CA ALA A 230 10.49 -3.90 -22.86
C ALA A 230 10.03 -2.52 -22.38
N GLU A 231 8.77 -2.16 -22.61
CA GLU A 231 8.20 -0.90 -22.14
C GLU A 231 8.10 -0.88 -20.62
N SER A 232 7.57 -1.94 -20.00
CA SER A 232 7.49 -2.07 -18.55
C SER A 232 8.88 -2.11 -17.92
N ARG A 233 9.81 -2.90 -18.48
CA ARG A 233 11.21 -2.97 -18.04
C ARG A 233 11.86 -1.60 -17.99
N ALA A 234 11.74 -0.82 -19.06
CA ALA A 234 12.32 0.51 -19.15
C ALA A 234 11.60 1.54 -18.25
N SER A 235 10.30 1.36 -18.01
CA SER A 235 9.50 2.22 -17.11
C SER A 235 9.97 2.11 -15.65
N GLY A 236 10.41 0.92 -15.25
CA GLY A 236 10.90 0.63 -13.90
C GLY A 236 9.79 0.49 -12.87
N MET A 237 10.10 0.77 -11.61
CA MET A 237 9.17 0.62 -10.49
C MET A 237 9.38 1.66 -9.40
N VAL A 238 8.33 1.91 -8.62
CA VAL A 238 8.36 2.72 -7.40
C VAL A 238 7.85 1.87 -6.24
N ILE A 239 8.66 1.72 -5.20
CA ILE A 239 8.45 0.83 -4.07
C ILE A 239 8.21 1.67 -2.80
N ASN A 240 6.98 1.63 -2.28
CA ASN A 240 6.63 2.22 -0.99
C ASN A 240 6.89 1.19 0.13
N THR A 241 7.39 1.66 1.27
CA THR A 241 7.68 0.81 2.44
C THR A 241 6.89 1.22 3.67
N MET A 242 6.81 0.33 4.65
CA MET A 242 6.33 0.68 6.00
C MET A 242 7.27 1.65 6.73
N GLY A 243 6.78 2.27 7.80
CA GLY A 243 7.50 3.25 8.62
C GLY A 243 8.39 2.70 9.73
N TRP A 244 8.64 1.39 9.79
CA TRP A 244 9.49 0.76 10.81
C TRP A 244 10.95 0.77 10.35
N ILE A 245 11.76 1.66 10.92
CA ILE A 245 13.12 1.98 10.42
C ILE A 245 14.25 1.58 11.38
N GLU A 246 13.93 0.93 12.49
CA GLU A 246 14.89 0.55 13.54
C GLU A 246 14.85 -0.96 13.79
N GLY A 247 15.96 -1.52 14.28
CA GLY A 247 16.08 -2.95 14.58
C GLY A 247 15.75 -3.83 13.37
N GLN A 248 14.87 -4.82 13.55
CA GLN A 248 14.41 -5.71 12.48
C GLN A 248 13.74 -4.94 11.33
N GLY A 249 13.09 -3.81 11.60
CA GLY A 249 12.52 -2.96 10.54
C GLY A 249 13.58 -2.45 9.57
N TYR A 250 14.76 -2.09 10.08
CA TYR A 250 15.90 -1.69 9.25
C TYR A 250 16.41 -2.85 8.37
N GLU A 251 16.50 -4.05 8.94
CA GLU A 251 16.89 -5.26 8.20
C GLU A 251 15.89 -5.59 7.08
N LEU A 252 14.59 -5.43 7.34
CA LEU A 252 13.54 -5.58 6.33
C LEU A 252 13.66 -4.57 5.19
N LEU A 253 14.08 -3.33 5.47
CA LEU A 253 14.35 -2.33 4.44
C LEU A 253 15.54 -2.74 3.57
N LEU A 254 16.64 -3.19 4.17
CA LEU A 254 17.81 -3.68 3.42
C LEU A 254 17.46 -4.91 2.58
N HIS A 255 16.68 -5.83 3.15
CA HIS A 255 16.18 -7.00 2.42
C HIS A 255 15.33 -6.59 1.20
N ALA A 256 14.43 -5.60 1.34
CA ALA A 256 13.61 -5.11 0.24
C ALA A 256 14.46 -4.42 -0.85
N ILE A 257 15.43 -3.58 -0.46
CA ILE A 257 16.39 -2.94 -1.38
C ILE A 257 17.08 -4.00 -2.24
N ASP A 258 17.58 -5.05 -1.60
CA ASP A 258 18.34 -6.10 -2.26
C ASP A 258 17.43 -7.00 -3.10
N THR A 259 16.26 -7.40 -2.57
CA THR A 259 15.34 -8.33 -3.25
C THR A 259 14.74 -7.73 -4.52
N PHE A 260 14.44 -6.43 -4.52
CA PHE A 260 13.94 -5.74 -5.73
C PHE A 260 15.06 -5.20 -6.62
N ASN A 261 16.34 -5.38 -6.25
CA ASN A 261 17.49 -4.75 -6.92
C ASN A 261 17.30 -3.23 -7.08
N ALA A 262 16.86 -2.54 -6.02
CA ALA A 262 16.60 -1.12 -6.06
C ALA A 262 17.91 -0.34 -6.32
N ASN A 263 17.90 0.51 -7.35
CA ASN A 263 19.06 1.30 -7.78
C ASN A 263 18.94 2.79 -7.41
N VAL A 264 17.79 3.20 -6.87
CA VAL A 264 17.59 4.53 -6.29
C VAL A 264 16.87 4.37 -4.94
N VAL A 265 17.51 4.80 -3.86
CA VAL A 265 16.95 4.81 -2.51
C VAL A 265 16.67 6.25 -2.09
N LEU A 266 15.39 6.59 -1.93
CA LEU A 266 14.95 7.92 -1.50
C LEU A 266 14.63 7.89 -0.01
N VAL A 267 15.43 8.59 0.80
CA VAL A 267 15.29 8.65 2.27
C VAL A 267 14.59 9.94 2.67
N LEU A 268 13.37 9.84 3.20
CA LEU A 268 12.55 10.99 3.59
C LEU A 268 12.73 11.38 5.06
N GLY A 269 13.26 12.59 5.29
CA GLY A 269 13.19 13.29 6.57
C GLY A 269 13.89 12.62 7.77
N GLN A 270 14.91 11.79 7.53
CA GLN A 270 15.62 11.05 8.59
C GLN A 270 17.13 10.92 8.27
N GLU A 271 17.95 11.75 8.92
CA GLU A 271 19.41 11.84 8.71
C GLU A 271 20.18 10.56 9.09
N LYS A 272 19.89 9.99 10.25
CA LYS A 272 20.53 8.78 10.79
C LYS A 272 20.29 7.58 9.85
N LEU A 273 19.06 7.38 9.39
CA LEU A 273 18.68 6.33 8.45
C LEU A 273 19.40 6.52 7.11
N TRP A 274 19.43 7.75 6.60
CA TRP A 274 20.17 8.06 5.36
C TRP A 274 21.66 7.72 5.50
N SER A 275 22.30 8.14 6.60
CA SER A 275 23.70 7.83 6.87
C SER A 275 23.94 6.33 6.96
N MET A 276 23.09 5.59 7.70
CA MET A 276 23.17 4.13 7.83
C MET A 276 23.06 3.41 6.48
N ILE A 277 22.02 3.71 5.69
CA ILE A 277 21.80 3.10 4.37
C ILE A 277 22.95 3.45 3.42
N ARG A 278 23.34 4.73 3.37
CA ARG A 278 24.44 5.19 2.50
C ARG A 278 25.75 4.47 2.83
N ASN A 279 26.04 4.25 4.11
CA ASN A 279 27.25 3.54 4.53
C ASN A 279 27.23 2.06 4.13
N VAL A 280 26.08 1.39 4.27
CA VAL A 280 25.92 -0.03 3.87
C VAL A 280 25.99 -0.20 2.35
N LEU A 281 25.39 0.72 1.59
CA LEU A 281 25.31 0.64 0.13
C LEU A 281 26.49 1.31 -0.59
N LYS A 282 27.43 1.94 0.13
CA LYS A 282 28.58 2.66 -0.44
C LYS A 282 29.39 1.85 -1.44
N ASN A 283 29.47 0.54 -1.23
CA ASN A 283 30.26 -0.39 -2.06
C ASN A 283 29.41 -1.12 -3.11
N LYS A 284 28.09 -0.87 -3.18
CA LYS A 284 27.23 -1.44 -4.23
C LYS A 284 27.23 -0.48 -5.43
N PRO A 285 27.92 -0.81 -6.54
CA PRO A 285 27.94 0.06 -7.71
C PRO A 285 26.53 0.20 -8.28
N GLY A 286 26.20 1.40 -8.79
CA GLY A 286 24.92 1.67 -9.45
C GLY A 286 23.73 1.91 -8.54
N VAL A 287 23.93 2.07 -7.22
CA VAL A 287 22.86 2.42 -6.28
C VAL A 287 23.03 3.85 -5.75
N ASP A 288 22.06 4.71 -6.02
CA ASP A 288 22.05 6.10 -5.54
C ASP A 288 21.21 6.24 -4.26
N VAL A 289 21.78 6.82 -3.22
CA VAL A 289 21.09 7.07 -1.94
C VAL A 289 20.87 8.57 -1.75
N VAL A 290 19.65 9.03 -2.02
CA VAL A 290 19.27 10.44 -2.02
C VAL A 290 18.44 10.77 -0.77
N LYS A 291 18.85 11.82 -0.06
CA LYS A 291 18.07 12.36 1.06
C LYS A 291 17.11 13.42 0.55
N LEU A 292 15.85 13.33 0.96
CA LEU A 292 14.80 14.28 0.62
C LEU A 292 14.17 14.85 1.90
N GLN A 293 13.73 16.11 1.82
CA GLN A 293 12.97 16.73 2.90
C GLN A 293 11.55 16.18 2.93
N LYS A 294 10.99 16.02 4.13
CA LYS A 294 9.56 15.75 4.30
C LYS A 294 8.77 17.04 4.08
N SER A 295 7.56 16.95 3.52
CA SER A 295 6.67 18.12 3.43
C SER A 295 6.20 18.52 4.83
N GLY A 296 6.14 19.83 5.08
CA GLY A 296 5.52 20.40 6.29
C GLY A 296 4.01 20.12 6.39
N GLY A 297 3.37 19.72 5.29
CA GLY A 297 1.95 19.36 5.24
C GLY A 297 1.65 17.93 5.70
N VAL A 298 2.69 17.15 6.06
CA VAL A 298 2.47 15.78 6.53
C VAL A 298 1.91 15.80 7.95
N VAL A 299 0.69 15.31 8.09
CA VAL A 299 -0.02 15.25 9.36
C VAL A 299 0.34 13.99 10.12
N SER A 300 0.70 14.14 11.40
CA SER A 300 0.96 13.02 12.31
C SER A 300 -0.32 12.24 12.60
N ARG A 301 -0.26 10.91 12.49
CA ARG A 301 -1.41 10.02 12.64
C ARG A 301 -1.21 9.10 13.85
N ASN A 302 -2.05 9.29 14.85
CA ASN A 302 -2.08 8.41 16.02
C ASN A 302 -2.60 6.99 15.67
N ALA A 303 -2.42 6.04 16.59
CA ALA A 303 -2.82 4.65 16.39
C ALA A 303 -4.32 4.48 16.09
N LYS A 304 -5.19 5.29 16.73
CA LYS A 304 -6.65 5.27 16.53
C LYS A 304 -7.03 5.72 15.13
N PHE A 305 -6.39 6.76 14.59
CA PHE A 305 -6.58 7.21 13.22
C PHE A 305 -6.20 6.11 12.23
N ARG A 306 -5.03 5.46 12.43
CA ARG A 306 -4.59 4.35 11.57
C ARG A 306 -5.54 3.17 11.59
N GLN A 307 -6.06 2.83 12.77
CA GLN A 307 -7.07 1.78 12.91
C GLN A 307 -8.35 2.12 12.15
N LYS A 308 -8.87 3.33 12.28
CA LYS A 308 -10.05 3.78 11.51
C LYS A 308 -9.79 3.79 10.01
N SER A 309 -8.62 4.26 9.57
CA SER A 309 -8.21 4.24 8.17
C SER A 309 -8.19 2.81 7.63
N ARG A 310 -7.70 1.83 8.41
CA ARG A 310 -7.74 0.40 8.04
C ARG A 310 -9.17 -0.09 7.87
N SER A 311 -10.06 0.22 8.83
CA SER A 311 -11.47 -0.16 8.74
C SER A 311 -12.17 0.47 7.53
N HIS A 312 -11.83 1.71 7.19
CA HIS A 312 -12.37 2.39 6.00
C HIS A 312 -11.89 1.73 4.71
N ARG A 313 -10.60 1.34 4.62
CA ARG A 313 -10.06 0.62 3.45
C ARG A 313 -10.73 -0.74 3.25
N ILE A 314 -11.06 -1.44 4.33
CA ILE A 314 -11.83 -2.70 4.25
C ILE A 314 -13.25 -2.42 3.74
N ARG A 315 -13.91 -1.37 4.25
CA ARG A 315 -15.24 -0.97 3.76
C ARG A 315 -15.20 -0.59 2.27
N GLU A 316 -14.24 0.22 1.86
CA GLU A 316 -14.02 0.64 0.47
C GLU A 316 -13.83 -0.57 -0.47
N TYR A 317 -13.12 -1.61 -0.02
CA TYR A 317 -12.96 -2.85 -0.80
C TYR A 317 -14.30 -3.55 -1.11
N PHE A 318 -15.22 -3.60 -0.15
CA PHE A 318 -16.51 -4.29 -0.34
C PHE A 318 -17.59 -3.40 -0.97
N TYR A 319 -17.62 -2.12 -0.59
CA TYR A 319 -18.70 -1.19 -0.94
C TYR A 319 -18.30 -0.15 -1.99
N GLY A 320 -17.01 -0.04 -2.34
CA GLY A 320 -16.52 1.04 -3.20
C GLY A 320 -16.37 2.36 -2.44
N LEU A 321 -15.77 3.34 -3.10
CA LEU A 321 -15.51 4.65 -2.51
C LEU A 321 -16.81 5.43 -2.25
N ALA A 322 -17.77 5.30 -3.15
CA ALA A 322 -19.05 6.00 -3.10
C ALA A 322 -20.22 5.13 -2.58
N ASN A 323 -19.94 3.93 -2.07
CA ASN A 323 -20.95 2.87 -1.83
C ASN A 323 -21.64 2.42 -3.12
N ASP A 324 -20.88 2.41 -4.21
CA ASP A 324 -21.29 2.06 -5.57
C ASP A 324 -21.14 0.56 -5.89
N LEU A 325 -20.42 -0.19 -5.04
CA LEU A 325 -20.35 -1.65 -5.09
C LEU A 325 -21.37 -2.28 -4.13
N SER A 326 -21.93 -3.42 -4.53
CA SER A 326 -22.94 -4.16 -3.78
C SER A 326 -22.41 -5.56 -3.43
N PRO A 327 -21.75 -5.73 -2.28
CA PRO A 327 -21.22 -7.03 -1.88
C PRO A 327 -22.37 -7.98 -1.51
N HIS A 328 -22.12 -9.28 -1.61
CA HIS A 328 -23.13 -10.32 -1.46
C HIS A 328 -22.88 -11.20 -0.23
N SER A 329 -23.93 -11.46 0.56
CA SER A 329 -23.88 -12.38 1.69
C SER A 329 -24.16 -13.80 1.22
N ASN A 330 -23.25 -14.72 1.54
CA ASN A 330 -23.29 -16.11 1.13
C ASN A 330 -23.22 -17.01 2.36
N ILE A 331 -23.86 -18.18 2.28
CA ILE A 331 -23.80 -19.23 3.30
C ILE A 331 -23.14 -20.46 2.66
N ALA A 332 -22.13 -21.01 3.32
CA ALA A 332 -21.46 -22.24 2.89
C ALA A 332 -21.28 -23.22 4.05
N ASN A 333 -21.09 -24.49 3.74
CA ASN A 333 -20.78 -25.50 4.74
C ASN A 333 -19.29 -25.41 5.13
N PHE A 334 -18.96 -25.84 6.34
CA PHE A 334 -17.56 -25.92 6.77
C PHE A 334 -16.70 -26.82 5.86
N SER A 335 -17.32 -27.83 5.23
CA SER A 335 -16.65 -28.73 4.28
C SER A 335 -16.23 -28.08 2.96
N ASP A 336 -16.82 -26.93 2.64
CA ASP A 336 -16.62 -26.28 1.35
C ASP A 336 -15.30 -25.48 1.34
N PHE A 337 -14.73 -25.22 2.51
CA PHE A 337 -13.51 -24.45 2.69
C PHE A 337 -12.44 -25.18 3.49
N SER A 338 -11.19 -24.85 3.19
CA SER A 338 -10.04 -25.20 4.01
C SER A 338 -9.35 -23.92 4.43
N VAL A 339 -9.46 -23.59 5.72
CA VAL A 339 -8.87 -22.38 6.29
C VAL A 339 -7.49 -22.71 6.83
N PHE A 340 -6.50 -21.89 6.47
CA PHE A 340 -5.11 -22.01 6.91
C PHE A 340 -4.67 -20.76 7.64
N ARG A 341 -3.67 -20.92 8.50
CA ARG A 341 -2.86 -19.83 9.05
C ARG A 341 -1.41 -20.07 8.66
N ILE A 342 -0.70 -18.98 8.39
CA ILE A 342 0.74 -19.03 8.11
C ILE A 342 1.49 -18.66 9.38
N GLY A 343 2.38 -19.55 9.81
CA GLY A 343 3.12 -19.41 11.05
C GLY A 343 2.30 -19.74 12.30
N GLY A 344 3.03 -19.92 13.40
CA GLY A 344 2.47 -20.39 14.66
C GLY A 344 2.04 -21.87 14.60
N GLY A 345 2.83 -22.73 15.21
CA GLY A 345 2.57 -24.17 15.32
C GLY A 345 3.16 -24.74 16.62
N PRO A 346 2.89 -26.02 16.94
CA PRO A 346 3.48 -26.66 18.12
C PRO A 346 5.00 -26.61 18.02
N GLN A 347 5.61 -26.05 19.05
CA GLN A 347 7.05 -26.02 19.21
C GLN A 347 7.58 -27.43 19.51
N ALA A 348 8.76 -27.78 18.98
CA ALA A 348 9.41 -29.03 19.36
C ALA A 348 9.62 -29.03 20.90
N PRO A 349 9.29 -30.13 21.60
CA PRO A 349 9.52 -30.21 23.03
C PRO A 349 11.02 -30.02 23.32
N ARG A 350 11.35 -29.37 24.43
CA ARG A 350 12.75 -29.08 24.81
C ARG A 350 13.63 -30.33 24.88
N SER A 351 13.05 -31.50 25.11
CA SER A 351 13.72 -32.80 25.09
C SER A 351 14.21 -33.25 23.71
N ALA A 352 13.67 -32.68 22.62
CA ALA A 352 14.05 -32.96 21.24
C ALA A 352 15.02 -31.92 20.66
N LEU A 353 15.47 -30.95 21.46
CA LEU A 353 16.36 -29.87 21.04
C LEU A 353 17.80 -30.08 21.58
N PRO A 354 18.84 -29.63 20.84
CA PRO A 354 20.20 -29.58 21.35
C PRO A 354 20.30 -28.76 22.66
N ILE A 355 21.23 -29.10 23.54
CA ILE A 355 21.46 -28.36 24.78
C ILE A 355 21.77 -26.89 24.44
N GLY A 356 20.92 -25.98 24.92
CA GLY A 356 21.02 -24.53 24.68
C GLY A 356 20.17 -23.99 23.53
N ALA A 357 19.46 -24.84 22.78
CA ALA A 357 18.54 -24.39 21.73
C ALA A 357 17.12 -24.12 22.29
N GLU A 358 16.54 -22.98 21.93
CA GLU A 358 15.15 -22.65 22.23
C GLU A 358 14.22 -23.21 21.14
N PRO A 359 13.00 -23.66 21.50
CA PRO A 359 12.04 -24.12 20.51
C PRO A 359 11.60 -23.00 19.55
N ALA A 360 11.95 -23.13 18.27
CA ALA A 360 11.44 -22.27 17.20
C ALA A 360 10.39 -23.04 16.39
N ALA A 361 9.19 -22.47 16.24
CA ALA A 361 8.24 -22.97 15.24
C ALA A 361 8.71 -22.48 13.86
N ASP A 362 8.53 -23.30 12.82
CA ASP A 362 8.77 -22.85 11.45
C ASP A 362 7.83 -21.65 11.16
N PRO A 363 8.40 -20.46 10.91
CA PRO A 363 7.62 -19.26 10.69
C PRO A 363 6.73 -19.38 9.45
N THR A 364 7.16 -20.12 8.43
CA THR A 364 6.42 -20.24 7.17
C THR A 364 5.50 -21.45 7.11
N ARG A 365 5.36 -22.19 8.21
CA ARG A 365 4.51 -23.38 8.24
C ARG A 365 3.04 -23.02 8.06
N LEU A 366 2.39 -23.69 7.12
CA LEU A 366 0.94 -23.69 6.99
C LEU A 366 0.31 -24.61 8.04
N ALA A 367 -0.60 -24.06 8.83
CA ALA A 367 -1.37 -24.78 9.83
C ALA A 367 -2.86 -24.72 9.48
N PRO A 368 -3.56 -25.86 9.37
CA PRO A 368 -5.00 -25.85 9.17
C PRO A 368 -5.69 -25.27 10.42
N VAL A 369 -6.74 -24.48 10.18
CA VAL A 369 -7.56 -23.84 11.21
C VAL A 369 -8.95 -24.46 11.16
N ASN A 370 -9.41 -24.98 12.29
CA ASN A 370 -10.80 -25.44 12.41
C ASN A 370 -11.73 -24.22 12.38
N ILE A 371 -12.74 -24.27 11.51
CA ILE A 371 -13.77 -23.22 11.46
C ILE A 371 -14.55 -23.24 12.78
N ASN A 372 -14.47 -22.13 13.51
CA ASN A 372 -15.11 -21.94 14.81
C ASN A 372 -15.50 -20.46 14.99
N ARG A 373 -16.02 -20.11 16.17
CA ARG A 373 -16.45 -18.73 16.49
C ARG A 373 -15.30 -17.71 16.49
N ASP A 374 -14.04 -18.13 16.55
CA ASP A 374 -12.89 -17.21 16.53
C ASP A 374 -12.71 -16.58 15.14
N LEU A 375 -13.29 -17.18 14.09
CA LEU A 375 -13.31 -16.59 12.74
C LEU A 375 -14.37 -15.50 12.58
N LEU A 376 -15.27 -15.30 13.55
CA LEU A 376 -16.27 -14.26 13.48
C LEU A 376 -15.60 -12.87 13.37
N HIS A 377 -16.08 -12.05 12.44
CA HIS A 377 -15.56 -10.71 12.15
C HIS A 377 -14.13 -10.67 11.59
N THR A 378 -13.58 -11.81 11.16
CA THR A 378 -12.27 -11.87 10.51
C THR A 378 -12.39 -11.67 9.00
N ILE A 379 -11.32 -11.15 8.42
CA ILE A 379 -11.12 -11.15 6.97
C ILE A 379 -10.32 -12.40 6.58
N LEU A 380 -10.82 -13.15 5.61
CA LEU A 380 -10.14 -14.31 5.03
C LEU A 380 -9.71 -13.98 3.60
N ALA A 381 -8.45 -14.27 3.29
CA ALA A 381 -7.94 -14.15 1.93
C ALA A 381 -8.24 -15.43 1.14
N VAL A 382 -8.82 -15.30 -0.04
CA VAL A 382 -9.08 -16.40 -0.98
C VAL A 382 -7.84 -16.59 -1.85
N SER A 383 -7.13 -17.70 -1.72
CA SER A 383 -5.88 -17.94 -2.45
C SER A 383 -6.15 -18.59 -3.82
N PHE A 384 -5.45 -18.16 -4.87
CA PHE A 384 -5.46 -18.84 -6.18
C PHE A 384 -4.65 -20.16 -6.19
N ALA A 385 -4.08 -20.57 -5.06
CA ALA A 385 -3.35 -21.84 -4.94
C ALA A 385 -4.21 -23.03 -5.40
N LYS A 386 -3.59 -23.98 -6.10
CA LYS A 386 -4.24 -25.25 -6.48
C LYS A 386 -4.04 -26.34 -5.43
N GLU A 387 -2.97 -26.22 -4.66
CA GLU A 387 -2.59 -27.14 -3.59
C GLU A 387 -2.21 -26.32 -2.33
N PRO A 388 -2.40 -26.86 -1.10
CA PRO A 388 -2.17 -26.10 0.13
C PRO A 388 -0.75 -25.53 0.26
N ASP A 389 0.27 -26.28 -0.12
CA ASP A 389 1.69 -25.87 -0.05
C ASP A 389 2.03 -24.68 -0.97
N GLN A 390 1.17 -24.37 -1.95
CA GLN A 390 1.31 -23.23 -2.85
C GLN A 390 0.71 -21.93 -2.30
N ILE A 391 0.01 -21.96 -1.14
CA ILE A 391 -0.72 -20.80 -0.61
C ILE A 391 0.18 -19.57 -0.45
N ILE A 392 1.42 -19.75 0.03
CA ILE A 392 2.34 -18.64 0.32
C ILE A 392 2.86 -17.98 -0.97
N SER A 393 3.08 -18.77 -2.03
CA SER A 393 3.59 -18.30 -3.33
C SER A 393 2.49 -17.96 -4.32
N SER A 394 1.22 -18.06 -3.92
CA SER A 394 0.07 -17.79 -4.78
C SER A 394 -0.54 -16.42 -4.53
N ASN A 395 -0.93 -15.77 -5.63
CA ASN A 395 -1.70 -14.54 -5.59
C ASN A 395 -3.05 -14.74 -4.87
N VAL A 396 -3.53 -13.69 -4.22
CA VAL A 396 -4.86 -13.66 -3.62
C VAL A 396 -5.90 -13.25 -4.65
N ALA A 397 -6.99 -14.02 -4.74
CA ALA A 397 -8.13 -13.73 -5.61
C ALA A 397 -8.99 -12.58 -5.08
N GLY A 398 -9.06 -12.45 -3.77
CA GLY A 398 -9.83 -11.43 -3.08
C GLY A 398 -10.00 -11.79 -1.61
N PHE A 399 -10.91 -11.08 -0.96
CA PHE A 399 -11.15 -11.21 0.46
C PHE A 399 -12.63 -11.41 0.74
N VAL A 400 -12.92 -12.21 1.76
CA VAL A 400 -14.27 -12.38 2.30
C VAL A 400 -14.29 -11.97 3.77
N PHE A 401 -15.43 -11.46 4.22
CA PHE A 401 -15.65 -11.06 5.60
C PHE A 401 -16.62 -12.00 6.29
N VAL A 402 -16.21 -12.63 7.38
CA VAL A 402 -17.06 -13.59 8.11
C VAL A 402 -18.05 -12.85 9.00
N THR A 403 -19.33 -12.95 8.68
CA THR A 403 -20.42 -12.26 9.39
C THR A 403 -21.09 -13.14 10.45
N ASP A 404 -21.09 -14.46 10.26
CA ASP A 404 -21.66 -15.41 11.22
C ASP A 404 -21.02 -16.81 11.12
N VAL A 405 -21.00 -17.55 12.24
CA VAL A 405 -20.51 -18.94 12.30
C VAL A 405 -21.46 -19.80 13.13
N ASP A 406 -22.23 -20.65 12.46
CA ASP A 406 -23.15 -21.59 13.11
C ASP A 406 -22.49 -22.97 13.28
N ILE A 407 -22.05 -23.25 14.51
CA ILE A 407 -21.41 -24.52 14.87
C ILE A 407 -22.39 -25.70 14.80
N GLN A 408 -23.68 -25.49 15.12
CA GLN A 408 -24.66 -26.57 15.14
C GLN A 408 -24.99 -27.03 13.73
N ARG A 409 -25.19 -26.08 12.81
CA ARG A 409 -25.44 -26.34 11.39
C ARG A 409 -24.17 -26.61 10.60
N LYS A 410 -22.99 -26.32 11.16
CA LYS A 410 -21.68 -26.38 10.49
C LYS A 410 -21.64 -25.51 9.24
N THR A 411 -22.19 -24.30 9.35
CA THR A 411 -22.26 -23.33 8.26
C THR A 411 -21.57 -22.02 8.63
N ILE A 412 -20.92 -21.40 7.66
CA ILE A 412 -20.30 -20.08 7.77
C ILE A 412 -21.04 -19.12 6.85
N THR A 413 -21.37 -17.93 7.37
CA THR A 413 -21.92 -16.84 6.58
C THR A 413 -20.83 -15.80 6.35
N TYR A 414 -20.64 -15.39 5.10
CA TYR A 414 -19.61 -14.46 4.71
C TYR A 414 -20.08 -13.47 3.65
N LEU A 415 -19.56 -12.25 3.72
CA LEU A 415 -19.71 -11.21 2.72
C LEU A 415 -18.58 -11.35 1.69
N ALA A 416 -18.93 -11.37 0.40
CA ALA A 416 -18.01 -11.42 -0.73
C ALA A 416 -18.20 -10.21 -1.66
N PRO A 417 -17.15 -9.74 -2.35
CA PRO A 417 -17.25 -8.59 -3.25
C PRO A 417 -18.06 -8.89 -4.53
N SER A 418 -18.20 -10.16 -4.90
CA SER A 418 -18.93 -10.60 -6.10
C SER A 418 -19.92 -11.72 -5.77
N VAL A 419 -20.92 -11.87 -6.65
CA VAL A 419 -21.91 -12.96 -6.59
C VAL A 419 -21.28 -14.22 -7.19
N GLY A 420 -21.57 -15.38 -6.58
CA GLY A 420 -21.18 -16.69 -7.10
C GLY A 420 -20.27 -17.45 -6.16
N GLU A 421 -19.75 -18.58 -6.63
CA GLU A 421 -18.79 -19.39 -5.89
C GLU A 421 -17.44 -18.68 -5.80
N LEU A 422 -16.74 -18.89 -4.68
CA LEU A 422 -15.38 -18.38 -4.53
C LEU A 422 -14.46 -19.03 -5.56
N PRO A 423 -13.48 -18.28 -6.14
CA PRO A 423 -12.53 -18.82 -7.10
C PRO A 423 -11.67 -19.98 -6.57
N SER A 424 -11.63 -20.18 -5.26
CA SER A 424 -10.89 -21.23 -4.59
C SER A 424 -11.50 -21.57 -3.22
N LYS A 425 -11.29 -22.81 -2.78
CA LYS A 425 -11.66 -23.28 -1.44
C LYS A 425 -10.58 -23.02 -0.38
N TYR A 426 -9.38 -22.59 -0.79
CA TYR A 426 -8.27 -22.35 0.11
C TYR A 426 -8.30 -20.93 0.64
N LEU A 427 -8.57 -20.81 1.95
CA LEU A 427 -8.68 -19.54 2.64
C LEU A 427 -7.52 -19.36 3.61
N THR A 428 -7.00 -18.15 3.74
CA THR A 428 -5.96 -17.82 4.72
C THR A 428 -6.50 -16.83 5.74
N ALA A 429 -6.38 -17.17 7.02
CA ALA A 429 -6.78 -16.34 8.15
C ALA A 429 -5.58 -15.60 8.75
N GLY A 430 -5.80 -14.32 9.04
CA GLY A 430 -4.86 -13.46 9.77
C GLY A 430 -5.46 -12.91 11.06
N THR A 431 -4.91 -11.80 11.57
CA THR A 431 -5.46 -11.04 12.70
C THR A 431 -6.25 -9.81 12.26
N VAL A 432 -6.46 -9.61 10.95
CA VAL A 432 -7.26 -8.50 10.44
C VAL A 432 -8.73 -8.77 10.73
N THR A 433 -9.32 -7.95 11.59
CA THR A 433 -10.74 -7.97 11.92
C THR A 433 -11.41 -6.68 11.49
N TRP A 434 -12.71 -6.76 11.19
CA TRP A 434 -13.53 -5.63 10.80
C TRP A 434 -14.89 -5.72 11.48
N LEU A 435 -15.37 -4.60 12.00
CA LEU A 435 -16.74 -4.48 12.47
C LEU A 435 -17.45 -3.58 11.48
N GLU A 436 -18.48 -4.12 10.86
CA GLU A 436 -19.36 -3.35 10.00
C GLU A 436 -20.14 -2.36 10.87
N THR A 437 -19.79 -1.08 10.74
CA THR A 437 -20.44 0.04 11.44
C THR A 437 -21.09 0.99 10.45
#